data_AF-A0A8T4I8S0-F1
#
_entry.id   AF-A0A8T4I8S0-F1
#
_cell.length_a   1.000
_cell.length_b   1.000
_cell.length_c   1.000
_cell.angle_alpha   90.00
_cell.angle_beta   90.00
_cell.angle_gamma   90.00
#
_symmetry.space_group_name_H-M   'P 1'
#
loop_
_entity.id
_entity.type
_entity.pdbx_description
1 polymer ?
#
loop_
_entity_poly.entity_id
_entity_poly.type
_entity_poly.pdbx_seq_one_letter_code
_entity_poly.pdbx_strand_id
1 'polypeptide(L)' 'RQNGNTPALTDEQPQHPGSELVAWAESAVAANNIAQSLAKTSYVPKAFQGKPDEVTAAILAGQEMGLSPMAALR' A
#
# COMPACT_ATOMS: atom_id res chain seq x y z
N ARG A 1 -23.59 35.58 -27.23
CA ARG A 1 -23.16 34.20 -27.55
C ARG A 1 -21.70 34.23 -27.91
N GLN A 2 -20.83 33.80 -27.00
CA GLN A 2 -19.46 33.30 -27.22
C GLN A 2 -19.05 32.73 -25.86
N ASN A 3 -19.11 31.41 -25.77
CA ASN A 3 -18.90 30.66 -24.54
C ASN A 3 -17.39 30.45 -24.40
N GLY A 4 -16.82 30.88 -23.27
CA GLY A 4 -15.41 30.66 -22.94
C GLY A 4 -15.14 29.17 -22.78
N ASN A 5 -14.38 28.63 -23.72
CA ASN A 5 -13.98 27.23 -23.79
C ASN A 5 -12.84 26.98 -22.80
N THR A 6 -13.12 26.35 -21.66
CA THR A 6 -12.11 25.79 -20.76
C THR A 6 -11.62 24.48 -21.36
N PRO A 7 -10.34 24.31 -21.74
CA PRO A 7 -9.84 22.98 -22.05
C PRO A 7 -9.66 22.23 -20.73
N ALA A 8 -10.60 21.34 -20.42
CA ALA A 8 -10.37 20.25 -19.49
C ALA A 8 -9.36 19.30 -20.14
N LEU A 9 -8.09 19.44 -19.80
CA LEU A 9 -7.07 18.43 -20.07
C LEU A 9 -7.18 17.42 -18.92
N THR A 10 -8.10 16.48 -19.04
CA THR A 10 -8.03 15.24 -18.28
C THR A 10 -6.99 14.39 -19.00
N ASP A 11 -5.76 14.41 -18.52
CA ASP A 11 -4.69 13.50 -18.95
C ASP A 11 -5.01 12.08 -18.47
N GLU A 12 -5.94 11.40 -19.14
CA GLU A 12 -6.11 9.94 -19.05
C GLU A 12 -4.99 9.27 -19.84
N GLN A 13 -3.76 9.35 -19.34
CA GLN A 13 -2.67 8.53 -19.88
C GLN A 13 -2.90 7.07 -19.47
N PRO A 14 -2.88 6.11 -20.42
CA PRO A 14 -3.11 4.71 -20.12
C PRO A 14 -2.07 4.22 -19.12
N GLN A 15 -2.54 3.78 -17.95
CA GLN A 15 -1.69 3.16 -16.94
C GLN A 15 -1.10 1.88 -17.58
N HIS A 16 0.21 1.87 -17.81
CA HIS A 16 0.86 0.70 -18.35
C HIS A 16 0.90 -0.37 -17.24
N PRO A 17 0.59 -1.64 -17.52
CA PRO A 17 0.61 -2.68 -16.48
C PRO A 17 1.98 -2.83 -15.80
N GLY A 18 3.07 -2.43 -16.48
CA GLY A 18 4.39 -2.35 -15.87
C GLY A 18 4.55 -1.26 -14.80
N SER A 19 3.84 -0.13 -14.90
CA SER A 19 3.91 0.94 -13.88
C SER A 19 3.14 0.56 -12.61
N GLU A 20 2.03 -0.16 -12.74
CA GLU A 20 1.25 -0.63 -11.58
C GLU A 20 2.03 -1.65 -10.75
N LEU A 21 2.68 -2.63 -11.41
CA LEU A 21 3.50 -3.62 -10.70
C LEU A 21 4.69 -2.97 -9.99
N VAL A 22 5.34 -1.98 -10.62
CA VAL A 22 6.45 -1.25 -9.99
C VAL A 22 5.96 -0.47 -8.77
N ALA A 23 4.86 0.27 -8.87
CA ALA A 23 4.28 0.99 -7.74
C ALA A 23 3.86 0.06 -6.60
N TRP A 24 3.33 -1.12 -6.95
CA TRP A 24 3.03 -2.17 -5.97
C TRP A 24 4.29 -2.69 -5.29
N ALA A 25 5.36 -2.96 -6.04
CA ALA A 25 6.63 -3.43 -5.49
C ALA A 25 7.27 -2.39 -4.54
N GLU A 26 7.23 -1.12 -4.90
CA GLU A 26 7.69 -0.03 -4.03
C GLU A 26 6.89 0.03 -2.71
N SER A 27 5.56 -0.14 -2.82
CA SER A 27 4.68 -0.21 -1.65
C SER A 27 5.01 -1.41 -0.75
N ALA A 28 5.31 -2.57 -1.35
CA ALA A 28 5.72 -3.77 -0.62
C ALA A 28 7.05 -3.58 0.12
N VAL A 29 8.03 -2.93 -0.51
CA VAL A 29 9.31 -2.59 0.14
C VAL A 29 9.07 -1.64 1.32
N ALA A 30 8.26 -0.60 1.15
CA ALA A 30 7.92 0.34 2.22
C ALA A 30 7.20 -0.35 3.40
N ALA A 31 6.24 -1.22 3.11
CA ALA A 31 5.53 -2.01 4.12
C ALA A 31 6.52 -2.88 4.91
N ASN A 32 7.45 -3.56 4.22
CA ASN A 32 8.43 -4.41 4.89
C ASN A 32 9.40 -3.66 5.80
N ASN A 33 9.82 -2.45 5.39
CA ASN A 33 10.69 -1.61 6.21
C ASN A 33 10.05 -1.30 7.58
N ILE A 34 8.74 -1.03 7.59
CA ILE A 34 8.00 -0.77 8.82
C ILE A 34 7.74 -2.09 9.58
N ALA A 35 7.40 -3.16 8.87
CA ALA A 35 7.16 -4.49 9.43
C ALA A 35 8.33 -5.03 10.25
N GLN A 36 9.58 -4.76 9.83
CA GLN A 36 10.80 -5.11 10.58
C GLN A 36 10.80 -4.58 12.03
N SER A 37 10.25 -3.40 12.25
CA SER A 37 10.15 -2.81 13.58
C SER A 37 8.89 -3.29 14.30
N LEU A 38 7.75 -3.34 13.60
CA LEU A 38 6.48 -3.77 14.18
C LEU A 38 6.52 -5.21 14.72
N ALA A 39 7.15 -6.13 13.98
CA ALA A 39 7.27 -7.54 14.37
C ALA A 39 7.98 -7.74 15.72
N LYS A 40 8.73 -6.75 16.21
CA LYS A 40 9.42 -6.78 17.52
C LYS A 40 8.54 -6.29 18.67
N THR A 41 7.37 -5.74 18.37
CA THR A 41 6.49 -5.12 19.36
C THR A 41 5.46 -6.12 19.89
N SER A 42 4.93 -5.85 21.08
CA SER A 42 3.81 -6.60 21.66
C SER A 42 2.45 -6.30 21.02
N TYR A 43 2.36 -5.28 20.16
CA TYR A 43 1.13 -4.93 19.44
C TYR A 43 0.84 -5.87 18.27
N VAL A 44 1.87 -6.51 17.72
CA VAL A 44 1.71 -7.54 16.70
C VAL A 44 1.30 -8.86 17.37
N PRO A 45 0.34 -9.63 16.83
CA PRO A 45 -0.05 -10.93 17.35
C PRO A 45 1.14 -11.86 17.51
N LYS A 46 1.13 -12.68 18.57
CA LYS A 46 2.24 -13.58 18.91
C LYS A 46 2.67 -14.48 17.75
N ALA A 47 1.74 -14.89 16.89
CA ALA A 47 2.01 -15.71 15.70
C ALA A 47 2.90 -15.02 14.65
N PHE A 48 2.89 -13.68 14.60
CA PHE A 48 3.61 -12.84 13.64
C PHE A 48 4.82 -12.12 14.26
N GLN A 49 4.99 -12.19 15.59
CA GLN A 49 6.16 -11.59 16.24
C GLN A 49 7.46 -12.27 15.78
N GLY A 50 8.47 -11.46 15.48
CA GLY A 50 9.74 -11.92 14.92
C GLY A 50 9.67 -12.36 13.45
N LYS A 51 8.52 -12.20 12.79
CA LYS A 51 8.28 -12.61 11.40
C LYS A 51 7.89 -11.41 10.52
N PRO A 52 8.87 -10.58 10.13
CA PRO A 52 8.58 -9.36 9.37
C PRO A 52 7.87 -9.64 8.05
N ASP A 53 8.18 -10.74 7.36
CA ASP A 53 7.56 -11.07 6.08
C ASP A 53 6.06 -11.38 6.22
N GLU A 54 5.65 -12.07 7.29
CA GLU A 54 4.22 -12.33 7.58
C GLU A 54 3.50 -11.02 7.96
N VAL A 55 4.16 -10.12 8.70
CA VAL A 55 3.62 -8.79 9.01
C VAL A 55 3.45 -7.94 7.75
N THR A 56 4.42 -7.98 6.83
CA THR A 56 4.34 -7.30 5.53
C THR A 56 3.16 -7.80 4.71
N ALA A 57 3.00 -9.13 4.61
CA ALA A 57 1.90 -9.74 3.88
C ALA A 57 0.54 -9.32 4.46
N ALA A 58 0.40 -9.31 5.79
CA ALA A 58 -0.82 -8.85 6.45
C ALA A 58 -1.11 -7.37 6.18
N ILE A 59 -0.11 -6.50 6.21
CA ILE A 59 -0.27 -5.08 5.89
C ILE A 59 -0.75 -4.89 4.45
N LEU A 60 -0.11 -5.53 3.48
CA LEU A 60 -0.48 -5.41 2.06
C LEU A 60 -1.89 -5.95 1.80
N ALA A 61 -2.22 -7.13 2.33
CA ALA A 61 -3.57 -7.67 2.23
C ALA A 61 -4.61 -6.75 2.90
N GLY A 62 -4.27 -6.16 4.04
CA GLY A 62 -5.10 -5.16 4.70
C GLY A 62 -5.34 -3.91 3.86
N GLN A 63 -4.32 -3.41 3.19
CA GLN A 63 -4.43 -2.24 2.30
C GLN A 63 -5.37 -2.51 1.12
N GLU A 64 -5.32 -3.71 0.54
CA GLU A 64 -6.27 -4.13 -0.51
C GLU A 64 -7.73 -4.14 -0.02
N MET A 65 -7.94 -4.32 1.29
CA MET A 65 -9.23 -4.24 1.96
C MET A 65 -9.56 -2.84 2.52
N GLY A 66 -8.71 -1.83 2.27
CA GLY A 66 -8.89 -0.46 2.76
C GLY A 66 -8.57 -0.26 4.26
N LEU A 67 -7.86 -1.20 4.88
CA LEU A 67 -7.43 -1.12 6.26
C LEU A 67 -6.11 -0.36 6.40
N SER A 68 -5.93 0.31 7.55
CA SER A 68 -4.62 0.83 7.92
C SER A 68 -3.68 -0.32 8.34
N PRO A 69 -2.35 -0.14 8.23
CA PRO A 69 -1.38 -1.19 8.56
C PRO A 69 -1.57 -1.80 9.96
N MET A 70 -1.87 -0.99 10.97
CA MET A 70 -2.09 -1.49 12.32
C MET A 70 -3.43 -2.20 12.48
N ALA A 71 -4.48 -1.77 11.76
CA ALA A 71 -5.77 -2.45 11.77
C ALA A 71 -5.70 -3.83 11.10
N ALA A 72 -4.87 -3.96 10.06
CA ALA A 72 -4.64 -5.23 9.37
C ALA A 72 -3.96 -6.31 10.25
N LEU A 73 -3.29 -5.90 11.33
CA LEU A 73 -2.53 -6.78 12.22
C LEU A 73 -3.32 -7.15 13.49
N ARG A 74 -4.58 -6.75 13.61
CA ARG A 74 -5.38 -6.88 14.84
C ARG A 74 -6.25 -8.12 14.86
#